data_AF-A0A2G8LMS4-F1
#
_entry.id   AF-A0A2G8LMS4-F1
#
_cell.length_a   1.000
_cell.length_b   1.000
_cell.length_c   1.000
_cell.angle_alpha   90.00
_cell.angle_beta   90.00
_cell.angle_gamma   90.00
#
_symmetry.space_group_name_H-M   'P 1'
#
loop_
_entity.id
_entity.type
_entity.pdbx_description
1 polymer ?
#
loop_
_entity_poly.entity_id
_entity_poly.type
_entity_poly.pdbx_seq_one_letter_code
_entity_poly.pdbx_strand_id
1 'polypeptide(L)'
;MAYLLWQRGIEALAKAIVAFHLNTSMASIARERYNSDAANALQKQAEFYRVKSIDLLTQSFEDDQLYTRLLLCAELQNWSSMTCLSMAARFHHIGFIAHPAVQFLLNDQWYGIFRFTASLKGLVCWLCCCTSGSTEDDTSTTILNSAYAYSTRHAVSRRWSFAPNYNGRKSKRDHNHSIAPSSASWRRQSLVPGGTMSDALDYSTHEKLLLVATAPVVKFWLNAFFFFAFLALFSYVVMTQMTQQISIAEWIVVATVLSLTTEEIRQIVMAGDSEGLSLAKKLKRWSSESWNLVDLLGVLCFFAGFAARNLETEEIPFWGRIFYALDIIIWYLRVLDILSVKNFMGPYVNMVGRMLWDTVTFTVLLFVFVTAYGVASRAILHPNKELSLNSAEEIFSYPYWQIFGELFMEEILPDCSVDTPLGQHCETAYAVVLLIMAVYLLIANVLLLNLLIAIFNNTFSKVIENANEIWKFHRYELIMEYSERPCLPPPLTLIMHVSMMIRWLVYSVCNVKAKKNTMKIELDDDAIQLLRTFEDECVENYLRQQSLHEQASLAGMVQRTSDRMDSNVSHLEQLQMSEADTRRRLKMLGST
;
A
#
# COMPACT_ATOMS: atom_id res chain seq x y z
N MET A 1 -17.04 6.12 -28.78
CA MET A 1 -15.84 5.73 -29.55
C MET A 1 -14.87 4.89 -28.72
N ALA A 2 -14.26 5.43 -27.67
CA ALA A 2 -13.24 4.72 -26.87
C ALA A 2 -13.73 3.37 -26.31
N TYR A 3 -14.99 3.28 -25.86
CA TYR A 3 -15.58 2.02 -25.40
C TYR A 3 -15.67 0.95 -26.50
N LEU A 4 -16.01 1.31 -27.74
CA LEU A 4 -16.07 0.37 -28.86
C LEU A 4 -14.67 -0.16 -29.23
N LEU A 5 -13.65 0.69 -29.14
CA LEU A 5 -12.25 0.30 -29.38
C LEU A 5 -11.71 -0.61 -28.27
N TRP A 6 -12.20 -0.44 -27.04
CA TRP A 6 -11.88 -1.31 -25.93
C TRP A 6 -12.47 -2.72 -26.14
N GLN A 7 -13.75 -2.81 -26.56
CA GLN A 7 -14.43 -4.09 -26.77
C GLN A 7 -13.81 -4.98 -27.86
N ARG A 8 -13.26 -4.39 -28.93
CA ARG A 8 -12.77 -5.12 -30.11
C ARG A 8 -11.25 -5.27 -30.17
N GLY A 9 -10.55 -4.90 -29.11
CA GLY A 9 -9.11 -4.82 -29.11
C GLY A 9 -8.45 -5.82 -28.17
N ILE A 10 -7.26 -6.28 -28.55
CA ILE A 10 -6.39 -7.15 -27.75
C ILE A 10 -5.98 -6.46 -26.44
N GLU A 11 -5.68 -7.19 -25.37
CA GLU A 11 -5.19 -6.64 -24.09
C GLU A 11 -6.22 -5.67 -23.46
N ALA A 12 -7.49 -6.09 -23.40
CA ALA A 12 -8.60 -5.31 -22.88
C ALA A 12 -8.39 -4.90 -21.42
N LEU A 13 -7.81 -5.77 -20.60
CA LEU A 13 -7.52 -5.50 -19.19
C LEU A 13 -6.50 -4.36 -19.05
N ALA A 14 -5.39 -4.45 -19.77
CA ALA A 14 -4.35 -3.42 -19.80
C ALA A 14 -4.90 -2.08 -20.30
N LYS A 15 -5.69 -2.09 -21.37
CA LYS A 15 -6.34 -0.89 -21.92
C LYS A 15 -7.26 -0.21 -20.92
N ALA A 16 -8.04 -0.96 -20.14
CA ALA A 16 -8.90 -0.39 -19.12
C ALA A 16 -8.09 0.33 -18.03
N ILE A 17 -7.00 -0.30 -17.57
CA ILE A 17 -6.09 0.27 -16.56
C ILE A 17 -5.43 1.56 -17.07
N VAL A 18 -4.95 1.56 -18.32
CA VAL A 18 -4.35 2.74 -18.95
C VAL A 18 -5.38 3.85 -19.15
N ALA A 19 -6.58 3.51 -19.61
CA ALA A 19 -7.66 4.48 -19.79
C ALA A 19 -8.06 5.12 -18.46
N PHE A 20 -8.11 4.35 -17.36
CA PHE A 20 -8.32 4.89 -16.01
C PHE A 20 -7.24 5.92 -15.65
N HIS A 21 -5.96 5.57 -15.82
CA HIS A 21 -4.86 6.45 -15.45
C HIS A 21 -4.80 7.73 -16.29
N LEU A 22 -4.96 7.61 -17.60
CA LEU A 22 -4.97 8.75 -18.51
C LEU A 22 -6.11 9.71 -18.15
N ASN A 23 -7.33 9.21 -17.94
CA ASN A 23 -8.45 10.06 -17.60
C ASN A 23 -8.28 10.72 -16.22
N THR A 24 -7.73 10.01 -15.23
CA THR A 24 -7.45 10.56 -13.90
C THR A 24 -6.38 11.66 -13.96
N SER A 25 -5.31 11.44 -14.72
CA SER A 25 -4.22 12.40 -14.87
C SER A 25 -4.64 13.62 -15.69
N MET A 26 -5.46 13.43 -16.73
CA MET A 26 -6.03 14.54 -17.47
C MET A 26 -7.04 15.32 -16.62
N ALA A 27 -7.81 14.65 -15.75
CA ALA A 27 -8.75 15.31 -14.84
C ALA A 27 -8.03 16.23 -13.84
N SER A 28 -6.90 15.79 -13.26
CA SER A 28 -6.12 16.63 -12.34
C SER A 28 -5.55 17.86 -13.04
N ILE A 29 -4.97 17.68 -14.23
CA ILE A 29 -4.44 18.79 -15.05
C ILE A 29 -5.56 19.74 -15.48
N ALA A 30 -6.72 19.22 -15.88
CA ALA A 30 -7.87 20.02 -16.28
C ALA A 30 -8.42 20.85 -15.12
N ARG A 31 -8.39 20.31 -13.88
CA ARG A 31 -8.82 21.01 -12.67
C ARG A 31 -7.89 22.18 -12.32
N GLU A 32 -6.59 22.03 -12.56
CA GLU A 32 -5.61 23.09 -12.30
C GLU A 32 -5.59 24.18 -13.38
N ARG A 33 -5.77 23.81 -14.66
CA ARG A 33 -5.46 24.71 -15.79
C ARG A 33 -6.68 25.14 -16.63
N TYR A 34 -7.79 24.42 -16.55
CA TYR A 34 -8.91 24.60 -17.46
C TYR A 34 -10.22 24.88 -16.71
N ASN A 35 -11.06 23.87 -16.53
CA ASN A 35 -12.38 24.00 -15.89
C ASN A 35 -12.72 22.76 -15.06
N SER A 36 -13.43 22.98 -13.96
CA SER A 36 -13.93 21.93 -13.07
C SER A 36 -14.88 20.97 -13.78
N ASP A 37 -15.72 21.45 -14.69
CA ASP A 37 -16.72 20.62 -15.39
C ASP A 37 -16.06 19.59 -16.32
N ALA A 38 -15.04 20.01 -17.07
CA ALA A 38 -14.26 19.11 -17.91
C ALA A 38 -13.50 18.08 -17.05
N ALA A 39 -12.93 18.51 -15.92
CA ALA A 39 -12.29 17.61 -14.97
C ALA A 39 -13.27 16.57 -14.40
N ASN A 40 -14.50 16.98 -14.08
CA ASN A 40 -15.53 16.09 -13.55
C ASN A 40 -16.02 15.09 -14.61
N ALA A 41 -16.15 15.50 -15.87
CA ALA A 41 -16.48 14.59 -16.98
C ALA A 41 -15.39 13.53 -17.19
N LEU A 42 -14.11 13.94 -17.15
CA LEU A 42 -12.97 13.02 -17.23
C LEU A 42 -12.91 12.08 -16.02
N GLN A 43 -13.20 12.59 -14.82
CA GLN A 43 -13.26 11.76 -13.60
C GLN A 43 -14.36 10.70 -13.71
N LYS A 44 -15.52 11.04 -14.27
CA LYS A 44 -16.60 10.08 -14.53
C LYS A 44 -16.17 8.99 -15.52
N GLN A 45 -15.42 9.35 -16.56
CA GLN A 45 -14.87 8.37 -17.51
C GLN A 45 -13.77 7.50 -16.89
N ALA A 46 -12.94 8.06 -16.01
CA ALA A 46 -11.96 7.32 -15.24
C ALA A 46 -12.67 6.26 -14.37
N GLU A 47 -13.70 6.66 -13.64
CA GLU A 47 -14.48 5.77 -12.78
C GLU A 47 -15.16 4.65 -13.57
N PHE A 48 -15.67 4.94 -14.77
CA PHE A 48 -16.19 3.93 -15.67
C PHE A 48 -15.15 2.86 -16.02
N TYR A 49 -13.94 3.26 -16.41
CA TYR A 49 -12.87 2.29 -16.73
C TYR A 49 -12.30 1.60 -15.49
N ARG A 50 -12.33 2.26 -14.32
CA ARG A 50 -11.96 1.69 -13.03
C ARG A 50 -12.80 0.44 -12.74
N VAL A 51 -14.12 0.59 -12.78
CA VAL A 51 -15.08 -0.52 -12.56
C VAL A 51 -14.91 -1.61 -13.61
N LYS A 52 -14.80 -1.25 -14.90
CA LYS A 52 -14.62 -2.23 -15.98
C LYS A 52 -13.35 -3.10 -15.80
N SER A 53 -12.26 -2.51 -15.33
CA SER A 53 -11.02 -3.27 -15.09
C SER A 53 -11.17 -4.28 -13.94
N ILE A 54 -11.91 -3.92 -12.89
CA ILE A 54 -12.17 -4.79 -11.73
C ILE A 54 -13.14 -5.89 -12.11
N ASP A 55 -14.22 -5.57 -12.83
CA ASP A 55 -15.21 -6.56 -13.27
C ASP A 55 -14.58 -7.59 -14.22
N LEU A 56 -13.78 -7.14 -15.19
CA LEU A 56 -13.10 -8.04 -16.13
C LEU A 56 -12.12 -8.97 -15.39
N LEU A 57 -11.40 -8.44 -14.39
CA LEU A 57 -10.54 -9.24 -13.54
C LEU A 57 -11.33 -10.25 -12.70
N THR A 58 -12.53 -9.88 -12.24
CA THR A 58 -13.44 -10.77 -11.52
C THR A 58 -13.85 -11.94 -12.42
N GLN A 59 -14.31 -11.63 -13.64
CA GLN A 59 -14.70 -12.63 -14.64
C GLN A 59 -13.55 -13.57 -14.98
N SER A 60 -12.34 -13.04 -15.25
CA SER A 60 -11.17 -13.87 -15.52
C SER A 60 -10.84 -14.80 -14.35
N PHE A 61 -10.93 -14.30 -13.12
CA PHE A 61 -10.64 -15.09 -11.92
C PHE A 61 -11.66 -16.21 -11.67
N GLU A 62 -12.93 -15.97 -11.98
CA GLU A 62 -14.00 -16.97 -11.94
C GLU A 62 -13.82 -18.03 -13.02
N ASP A 63 -13.39 -17.64 -14.22
CA ASP A 63 -13.16 -18.55 -15.34
C ASP A 63 -11.94 -19.47 -15.13
N ASP A 64 -10.77 -18.90 -14.81
CA ASP A 64 -9.56 -19.66 -14.47
C ASP A 64 -8.54 -18.86 -13.63
N GLN A 65 -8.27 -19.35 -12.42
CA GLN A 65 -7.34 -18.71 -11.48
C GLN A 65 -5.87 -18.74 -11.92
N LEU A 66 -5.42 -19.78 -12.63
CA LEU A 66 -4.03 -19.93 -13.08
C LEU A 66 -3.75 -19.03 -14.29
N TYR A 67 -4.66 -18.99 -15.26
CA TYR A 67 -4.54 -18.09 -16.41
C TYR A 67 -4.64 -16.63 -15.99
N THR A 68 -5.50 -16.30 -15.03
CA THR A 68 -5.58 -14.94 -14.46
C THR A 68 -4.26 -14.49 -13.84
N ARG A 69 -3.52 -15.39 -13.18
CA ARG A 69 -2.19 -15.06 -12.64
C ARG A 69 -1.18 -14.77 -13.74
N LEU A 70 -1.19 -15.57 -14.80
CA LEU A 70 -0.34 -15.33 -15.98
C LEU A 70 -0.71 -13.97 -16.61
N LEU A 71 -1.98 -13.65 -16.73
CA LEU A 71 -2.46 -12.37 -17.25
C LEU A 71 -1.96 -11.17 -16.42
N LEU A 72 -1.86 -11.31 -15.10
CA LEU A 72 -1.36 -10.27 -14.20
C LEU A 72 0.17 -10.07 -14.27
N CYS A 73 0.93 -11.13 -14.53
CA CYS A 73 2.40 -11.16 -14.48
C CYS A 73 3.10 -11.20 -15.85
N ALA A 74 2.37 -11.43 -16.94
CA ALA A 74 2.91 -11.44 -18.29
C ALA A 74 3.46 -10.06 -18.67
N GLU A 75 4.58 -10.05 -19.38
CA GLU A 75 5.15 -8.83 -19.93
C GLU A 75 4.36 -8.37 -21.16
N LEU A 76 3.92 -7.11 -21.13
CA LEU A 76 3.21 -6.50 -22.25
C LEU A 76 4.18 -5.69 -23.11
N GLN A 77 4.52 -6.22 -24.30
CA GLN A 77 5.42 -5.55 -25.24
C GLN A 77 4.87 -4.19 -25.72
N ASN A 78 3.54 -4.08 -25.89
CA ASN A 78 2.87 -2.85 -26.33
C ASN A 78 2.89 -1.73 -25.27
N TRP A 79 3.09 -2.08 -23.99
CA TRP A 79 2.94 -1.18 -22.85
C TRP A 79 4.26 -1.02 -22.09
N SER A 80 5.34 -0.68 -22.81
CA SER A 80 6.66 -0.41 -22.25
C SER A 80 7.23 -1.58 -21.43
N SER A 81 6.96 -2.83 -21.82
CA SER A 81 7.43 -4.02 -21.11
C SER A 81 6.98 -4.06 -19.64
N MET A 82 5.82 -3.48 -19.32
CA MET A 82 5.23 -3.54 -17.98
C MET A 82 4.24 -4.71 -17.88
N THR A 83 4.03 -5.21 -16.66
CA THR A 83 2.96 -6.18 -16.37
C THR A 83 1.68 -5.44 -15.97
N CYS A 84 0.51 -6.06 -16.16
CA CYS A 84 -0.77 -5.51 -15.69
C CYS A 84 -0.72 -5.12 -14.21
N LEU A 85 -0.13 -5.97 -13.36
CA LEU A 85 0.03 -5.71 -11.94
C LEU A 85 0.93 -4.49 -11.66
N SER A 86 2.11 -4.43 -12.29
CA SER A 86 3.05 -3.31 -12.09
C SER A 86 2.47 -1.98 -12.60
N MET A 87 1.66 -2.04 -13.65
CA MET A 87 0.98 -0.88 -14.23
C MET A 87 -0.14 -0.38 -13.31
N ALA A 88 -0.99 -1.28 -12.80
CA ALA A 88 -2.03 -0.93 -11.82
C ALA A 88 -1.44 -0.30 -10.54
N ALA A 89 -0.29 -0.80 -10.08
CA ALA A 89 0.43 -0.23 -8.94
C ALA A 89 0.99 1.17 -9.24
N ARG A 90 1.68 1.35 -10.37
CA ARG A 90 2.21 2.66 -10.79
C ARG A 90 1.11 3.71 -10.94
N PHE A 91 -0.07 3.30 -11.39
CA PHE A 91 -1.23 4.16 -11.59
C PHE A 91 -2.09 4.36 -10.34
N HIS A 92 -1.69 3.81 -9.18
CA HIS A 92 -2.42 3.91 -7.91
C HIS A 92 -3.87 3.40 -7.99
N HIS A 93 -4.10 2.31 -8.72
CA HIS A 93 -5.43 1.71 -8.86
C HIS A 93 -5.78 0.81 -7.65
N ILE A 94 -6.10 1.43 -6.51
CA ILE A 94 -6.31 0.78 -5.21
C ILE A 94 -7.30 -0.41 -5.29
N GLY A 95 -8.48 -0.20 -5.87
CA GLY A 95 -9.51 -1.25 -5.97
C GLY A 95 -9.10 -2.48 -6.81
N PHE A 96 -8.20 -2.31 -7.78
CA PHE A 96 -7.72 -3.42 -8.62
C PHE A 96 -6.72 -4.29 -7.84
N ILE A 97 -5.82 -3.67 -7.08
CA ILE A 97 -4.88 -4.39 -6.22
C ILE A 97 -5.58 -5.02 -5.01
N ALA A 98 -6.66 -4.40 -4.54
CA ALA A 98 -7.49 -4.94 -3.48
C ALA A 98 -8.34 -6.16 -3.91
N HIS A 99 -8.42 -6.45 -5.21
CA HIS A 99 -9.18 -7.57 -5.75
C HIS A 99 -8.65 -8.93 -5.25
N PRO A 100 -9.54 -9.90 -4.93
CA PRO A 100 -9.12 -11.22 -4.45
C PRO A 100 -8.11 -11.95 -5.33
N ALA A 101 -8.19 -11.82 -6.67
CA ALA A 101 -7.24 -12.44 -7.60
C ALA A 101 -5.80 -11.95 -7.38
N VAL A 102 -5.64 -10.62 -7.22
CA VAL A 102 -4.33 -10.00 -6.96
C VAL A 102 -3.86 -10.37 -5.55
N GLN A 103 -4.74 -10.33 -4.55
CA GLN A 103 -4.39 -10.69 -3.18
C GLN A 103 -4.01 -12.17 -3.03
N PHE A 104 -4.62 -13.06 -3.81
CA PHE A 104 -4.26 -14.48 -3.86
C PHE A 104 -2.86 -14.66 -4.45
N LEU A 105 -2.57 -14.00 -5.59
CA LEU A 105 -1.23 -13.98 -6.18
C LEU A 105 -0.19 -13.43 -5.20
N LEU A 106 -0.49 -12.32 -4.52
CA LEU A 106 0.40 -11.71 -3.53
C LEU A 106 0.61 -12.59 -2.30
N ASN A 107 -0.41 -13.34 -1.90
CA ASN A 107 -0.27 -14.30 -0.83
C ASN A 107 0.75 -15.39 -1.18
N ASP A 108 0.71 -15.90 -2.41
CA ASP A 108 1.69 -16.87 -2.89
C ASP A 108 3.09 -16.26 -2.99
N GLN A 109 3.21 -15.00 -3.43
CA GLN A 109 4.52 -14.30 -3.45
C GLN A 109 5.08 -14.06 -2.04
N TRP A 110 4.21 -13.71 -1.09
CA TRP A 110 4.61 -13.42 0.29
C TRP A 110 5.23 -14.62 0.99
N TYR A 111 4.55 -15.77 0.92
CA TYR A 111 5.05 -17.00 1.52
C TYR A 111 6.05 -17.74 0.63
N GLY A 112 6.08 -17.43 -0.67
CA GLY A 112 6.90 -18.09 -1.66
C GLY A 112 6.60 -19.59 -1.69
N ILE A 113 7.56 -20.38 -1.21
CA ILE A 113 7.51 -21.84 -1.23
C ILE A 113 6.85 -22.40 0.05
N PHE A 114 6.70 -21.58 1.09
CA PHE A 114 5.96 -21.96 2.28
C PHE A 114 4.46 -21.80 2.07
N ARG A 115 3.64 -22.69 2.64
CA ARG A 115 2.22 -22.36 2.90
C ARG A 115 1.72 -22.79 4.28
N PHE A 116 2.45 -23.63 5.02
CA PHE A 116 1.89 -24.29 6.21
C PHE A 116 2.34 -23.80 7.59
N THR A 117 3.05 -22.67 7.70
CA THR A 117 3.31 -22.07 9.02
C THR A 117 3.00 -20.58 9.02
N ALA A 118 1.71 -20.26 8.90
CA ALA A 118 1.18 -18.91 9.03
C ALA A 118 1.32 -18.31 10.45
N SER A 119 2.24 -18.82 11.29
CA SER A 119 2.47 -18.34 12.64
C SER A 119 3.96 -18.24 12.95
N LEU A 120 4.29 -17.33 13.88
CA LEU A 120 5.61 -17.13 14.47
C LEU A 120 6.25 -18.48 14.89
N LYS A 121 5.42 -19.47 15.27
CA LYS A 121 5.83 -20.81 15.67
C LYS A 121 6.61 -21.57 14.60
N GLY A 122 6.26 -21.44 13.32
CA GLY A 122 7.01 -22.15 12.27
C GLY A 122 8.32 -21.47 11.89
N LEU A 123 8.41 -20.15 12.06
CA LEU A 123 9.65 -19.41 11.89
C LEU A 123 10.60 -19.63 13.08
N VAL A 124 10.06 -19.72 14.31
CA VAL A 124 10.81 -20.13 15.50
C VAL A 124 11.28 -21.58 15.38
N CYS A 125 10.44 -22.49 14.90
CA CYS A 125 10.84 -23.87 14.60
C CYS A 125 12.00 -23.89 13.58
N TRP A 126 11.92 -23.10 12.50
CA TRP A 126 13.01 -22.97 11.52
C TRP A 126 14.30 -22.39 12.10
N LEU A 127 14.22 -21.33 12.92
CA LEU A 127 15.38 -20.73 13.59
C LEU A 127 16.04 -21.69 14.60
N CYS A 128 15.24 -22.46 15.34
CA CYS A 128 15.72 -23.45 16.31
C CYS A 128 16.32 -24.69 15.63
N CYS A 129 15.75 -25.18 14.52
CA CYS A 129 16.31 -26.32 13.78
C CYS A 129 17.69 -26.00 13.16
N CYS A 130 17.97 -24.74 12.84
CA CYS A 130 19.30 -24.32 12.37
C CYS A 130 20.38 -24.35 13.48
N THR A 131 20.00 -24.36 14.77
CA THR A 131 20.94 -24.30 15.89
C THR A 131 21.11 -25.62 16.63
N SER A 132 20.17 -26.57 16.49
CA SER A 132 20.26 -27.92 17.06
C SER A 132 20.67 -28.95 16.00
N GLY A 133 21.96 -29.27 15.92
CA GLY A 133 22.51 -30.29 15.03
C GLY A 133 22.23 -31.75 15.43
N SER A 134 21.01 -32.09 15.87
CA SER A 134 20.70 -33.47 16.32
C SER A 134 19.35 -33.97 15.83
N THR A 135 19.41 -34.94 14.90
CA THR A 135 18.41 -36.01 14.65
C THR A 135 16.95 -35.58 14.43
N GLU A 136 16.71 -34.59 13.57
CA GLU A 136 15.38 -34.22 13.02
C GLU A 136 15.43 -33.99 11.49
N ASP A 137 16.35 -34.67 10.79
CA ASP A 137 16.50 -34.50 9.34
C ASP A 137 15.27 -34.98 8.57
N ASP A 138 14.60 -36.06 9.01
CA ASP A 138 13.45 -36.65 8.28
C ASP A 138 12.16 -35.83 8.40
N THR A 139 11.85 -35.24 9.57
CA THR A 139 10.64 -34.43 9.74
C THR A 139 10.77 -33.07 9.07
N SER A 140 11.94 -32.41 9.22
CA SER A 140 12.22 -31.12 8.59
C SER A 140 12.29 -31.22 7.07
N THR A 141 12.95 -32.24 6.52
CA THR A 141 12.94 -32.46 5.07
C THR A 141 11.57 -32.88 4.56
N THR A 142 10.78 -33.66 5.32
CA THR A 142 9.41 -34.01 4.92
C THR A 142 8.48 -32.79 4.92
N ILE A 143 8.61 -31.88 5.88
CA ILE A 143 7.86 -30.61 5.91
C ILE A 143 8.32 -29.69 4.77
N LEU A 144 9.62 -29.57 4.53
CA LEU A 144 10.17 -28.79 3.40
C LEU A 144 9.74 -29.37 2.05
N ASN A 145 9.79 -30.68 1.87
CA ASN A 145 9.42 -31.37 0.62
C ASN A 145 7.90 -31.33 0.37
N SER A 146 7.07 -31.43 1.42
CA SER A 146 5.60 -31.32 1.30
C SER A 146 5.13 -29.88 1.05
N ALA A 147 5.79 -28.88 1.66
CA ALA A 147 5.60 -27.47 1.33
C ALA A 147 6.00 -27.18 -0.13
N TYR A 148 7.12 -27.77 -0.59
CA TYR A 148 7.63 -27.60 -1.95
C TYR A 148 6.69 -28.22 -3.02
N ALA A 149 6.24 -29.47 -2.81
CA ALA A 149 5.39 -30.19 -3.77
C ALA A 149 4.01 -29.53 -3.98
N TYR A 150 3.47 -28.87 -2.96
CA TYR A 150 2.20 -28.13 -3.06
C TYR A 150 2.39 -26.77 -3.76
N SER A 151 3.51 -26.08 -3.52
CA SER A 151 3.85 -24.82 -4.20
C SER A 151 4.02 -25.02 -5.71
N THR A 152 4.68 -26.09 -6.16
CA THR A 152 4.86 -26.40 -7.59
C THR A 152 3.58 -26.66 -8.37
N ARG A 153 2.47 -27.08 -7.70
CA ARG A 153 1.15 -27.20 -8.36
C ARG A 153 0.54 -25.86 -8.76
N HIS A 154 0.98 -24.77 -8.14
CA HIS A 154 0.44 -23.43 -8.35
C HIS A 154 1.52 -22.41 -8.76
N ALA A 155 2.79 -22.80 -8.78
CA ALA A 155 3.91 -21.93 -9.14
C ALA A 155 4.03 -21.81 -10.66
N VAL A 156 3.92 -20.59 -11.16
CA VAL A 156 4.45 -20.22 -12.46
C VAL A 156 5.96 -19.99 -12.26
N SER A 157 6.77 -21.01 -12.56
CA SER A 157 8.24 -20.93 -12.50
C SER A 157 8.77 -19.74 -13.32
N ARG A 158 9.93 -19.17 -12.97
CA ARG A 158 10.59 -18.14 -13.80
C ARG A 158 11.19 -18.70 -15.11
N ARG A 159 11.13 -20.02 -15.32
CA ARG A 159 11.80 -20.72 -16.42
C ARG A 159 10.77 -21.49 -17.25
N TRP A 160 10.11 -20.78 -18.16
CA TRP A 160 9.25 -21.38 -19.19
C TRP A 160 10.05 -21.44 -20.48
N SER A 161 10.60 -22.61 -20.77
CA SER A 161 11.11 -22.95 -22.09
C SER A 161 10.43 -24.24 -22.47
N PHE A 162 9.65 -24.23 -23.55
CA PHE A 162 9.10 -25.43 -24.18
C PHE A 162 10.26 -26.41 -24.40
N ALA A 163 10.23 -27.57 -23.75
CA ALA A 163 11.10 -28.67 -24.14
C ALA A 163 10.51 -29.26 -25.44
N PRO A 164 11.21 -29.22 -26.59
CA PRO A 164 10.74 -29.87 -27.79
C PRO A 164 11.08 -31.35 -27.66
N ASN A 165 10.17 -32.14 -27.10
CA ASN A 165 10.25 -33.59 -27.25
C ASN A 165 8.86 -34.22 -27.35
N TYR A 166 8.11 -33.74 -28.35
CA TYR A 166 7.11 -34.59 -28.97
C TYR A 166 7.78 -35.25 -30.18
N ASN A 167 8.29 -36.46 -29.97
CA ASN A 167 8.76 -37.31 -31.05
C ASN A 167 7.59 -37.55 -32.01
N GLY A 168 7.63 -36.81 -33.12
CA GLY A 168 6.67 -36.90 -34.20
C GLY A 168 6.69 -38.28 -34.84
N ARG A 169 5.78 -39.16 -34.42
CA ARG A 169 5.14 -40.07 -35.37
C ARG A 169 4.12 -39.26 -36.16
N LYS A 170 4.55 -38.75 -37.31
CA LYS A 170 3.69 -38.14 -38.33
C LYS A 170 2.64 -39.18 -38.76
N SER A 171 1.46 -39.15 -38.15
CA SER A 171 0.27 -39.72 -38.78
C SER A 171 -0.19 -38.72 -39.83
N LYS A 172 -0.12 -39.10 -41.11
CA LYS A 172 -0.83 -38.41 -42.19
C LYS A 172 -2.29 -38.24 -41.77
N ARG A 173 -2.83 -37.02 -41.83
CA ARG A 173 -4.26 -36.77 -41.83
C ARG A 173 -4.61 -36.02 -43.10
N ASP A 174 -5.48 -36.66 -43.86
CA ASP A 174 -6.02 -36.20 -45.12
C ASP A 174 -6.79 -34.89 -44.96
N HIS A 175 -6.71 -34.06 -46.00
CA HIS A 175 -7.55 -32.92 -46.20
C HIS A 175 -9.00 -33.37 -46.40
N ASN A 176 -9.86 -33.06 -45.44
CA ASN A 176 -11.21 -32.52 -45.63
C ASN A 176 -11.94 -32.55 -44.29
N HIS A 177 -12.28 -31.38 -43.75
CA HIS A 177 -13.59 -31.07 -43.18
C HIS A 177 -13.54 -29.67 -42.56
N SER A 178 -14.31 -28.77 -43.16
CA SER A 178 -14.79 -27.53 -42.58
C SER A 178 -15.65 -27.86 -41.36
N ILE A 179 -15.10 -27.63 -40.17
CA ILE A 179 -15.84 -27.56 -38.92
C ILE A 179 -15.34 -26.30 -38.21
N ALA A 180 -16.25 -25.37 -37.95
CA ALA A 180 -15.97 -24.17 -37.15
C ALA A 180 -15.27 -24.57 -35.85
N PRO A 181 -14.21 -23.86 -35.41
CA PRO A 181 -13.53 -24.21 -34.17
C PRO A 181 -14.51 -24.05 -33.01
N SER A 182 -14.84 -25.16 -32.34
CA SER A 182 -15.58 -25.14 -31.08
C SER A 182 -14.79 -24.31 -30.06
N SER A 183 -15.47 -23.40 -29.35
CA SER A 183 -14.97 -22.42 -28.37
C SER A 183 -14.30 -23.00 -27.10
N ALA A 184 -13.64 -24.16 -27.19
CA ALA A 184 -13.10 -24.89 -26.04
C ALA A 184 -11.76 -25.62 -26.32
N SER A 185 -11.06 -25.28 -27.42
CA SER A 185 -9.80 -25.95 -27.78
C SER A 185 -8.65 -25.63 -26.82
N TRP A 186 -8.52 -24.37 -26.37
CA TRP A 186 -7.48 -23.94 -25.42
C TRP A 186 -7.64 -24.55 -24.04
N ARG A 187 -8.87 -24.86 -23.61
CA ARG A 187 -9.17 -25.49 -22.30
C ARG A 187 -8.53 -26.88 -22.16
N ARG A 188 -8.09 -27.49 -23.27
CA ARG A 188 -7.34 -28.76 -23.31
C ARG A 188 -5.82 -28.58 -23.37
N GLN A 189 -5.31 -27.40 -23.70
CA GLN A 189 -3.90 -27.08 -23.61
C GLN A 189 -3.63 -26.48 -22.23
N SER A 190 -3.03 -27.27 -21.34
CA SER A 190 -2.45 -26.69 -20.14
C SER A 190 -1.24 -25.86 -20.57
N LEU A 191 -1.33 -24.52 -20.43
CA LEU A 191 -0.13 -23.67 -20.51
C LEU A 191 0.96 -24.25 -19.60
N VAL A 192 0.56 -24.74 -18.42
CA VAL A 192 1.41 -25.45 -17.47
C VAL A 192 1.84 -26.79 -18.07
N PRO A 193 3.11 -26.97 -18.50
CA PRO A 193 3.64 -28.30 -18.68
C PRO A 193 3.67 -28.92 -17.29
N GLY A 194 3.16 -30.13 -17.15
CA GLY A 194 3.40 -30.94 -15.97
C GLY A 194 4.91 -31.16 -15.84
N GLY A 195 5.59 -30.25 -15.13
CA GLY A 195 6.80 -30.60 -14.43
C GLY A 195 6.40 -31.72 -13.49
N THR A 196 6.89 -32.92 -13.75
CA THR A 196 6.67 -34.04 -12.85
C THR A 196 7.17 -33.64 -11.47
N MET A 197 6.41 -33.99 -10.44
CA MET A 197 6.75 -33.76 -9.03
C MET A 197 8.17 -34.28 -8.67
N SER A 198 8.77 -35.11 -9.53
CA SER A 198 10.13 -35.66 -9.44
C SER A 198 11.24 -34.63 -9.56
N ASP A 199 11.14 -33.65 -10.47
CA ASP A 199 12.26 -32.73 -10.77
C ASP A 199 12.45 -31.67 -9.67
N ALA A 200 11.42 -31.53 -8.82
CA ALA A 200 11.33 -30.63 -7.68
C ALA A 200 12.06 -31.18 -6.43
N LEU A 201 12.30 -32.48 -6.35
CA LEU A 201 12.83 -33.15 -5.15
C LEU A 201 14.36 -33.20 -5.09
N ASP A 202 15.06 -32.88 -6.19
CA ASP A 202 16.51 -33.10 -6.37
C ASP A 202 17.43 -31.95 -5.91
N TYR A 203 16.90 -30.95 -5.19
CA TYR A 203 17.70 -29.83 -4.66
C TYR A 203 18.45 -30.19 -3.36
N SER A 204 19.70 -29.74 -3.24
CA SER A 204 20.52 -29.90 -2.03
C SER A 204 19.93 -29.16 -0.82
N THR A 205 20.22 -29.61 0.40
CA THR A 205 19.77 -28.97 1.66
C THR A 205 20.16 -27.50 1.74
N HIS A 206 21.34 -27.14 1.24
CA HIS A 206 21.80 -25.74 1.17
C HIS A 206 21.01 -24.89 0.16
N GLU A 207 20.65 -25.46 -0.99
CA GLU A 207 19.84 -24.76 -2.00
C GLU A 207 18.43 -24.54 -1.49
N LYS A 208 17.86 -25.55 -0.81
CA LYS A 208 16.58 -25.43 -0.10
C LYS A 208 16.65 -24.31 0.95
N LEU A 209 17.69 -24.26 1.79
CA LEU A 209 17.86 -23.22 2.81
C LEU A 209 17.98 -21.82 2.21
N LEU A 210 18.75 -21.67 1.13
CA LEU A 210 18.93 -20.38 0.46
C LEU A 210 17.62 -19.89 -0.16
N LEU A 211 16.84 -20.80 -0.74
CA LEU A 211 15.52 -20.51 -1.30
C LEU A 211 14.54 -20.09 -0.20
N VAL A 212 14.61 -20.71 0.98
CA VAL A 212 13.83 -20.29 2.17
C VAL A 212 14.25 -18.90 2.64
N ALA A 213 15.54 -18.62 2.74
CA ALA A 213 16.04 -17.30 3.14
C ALA A 213 15.69 -16.19 2.13
N THR A 214 15.38 -16.54 0.88
CA THR A 214 14.91 -15.58 -0.14
C THR A 214 13.43 -15.23 -0.02
N ALA A 215 12.63 -15.94 0.77
CA ALA A 215 11.19 -15.69 0.90
C ALA A 215 10.90 -14.35 1.60
N PRO A 216 9.98 -13.50 1.07
CA PRO A 216 9.67 -12.18 1.66
C PRO A 216 9.21 -12.25 3.11
N VAL A 217 8.37 -13.24 3.47
CA VAL A 217 7.88 -13.41 4.85
C VAL A 217 9.01 -13.65 5.85
N VAL A 218 10.03 -14.42 5.47
CA VAL A 218 11.18 -14.72 6.34
C VAL A 218 12.03 -13.47 6.51
N LYS A 219 12.33 -12.78 5.41
CA LYS A 219 13.05 -11.49 5.44
C LYS A 219 12.35 -10.46 6.32
N PHE A 220 11.03 -10.35 6.23
CA PHE A 220 10.23 -9.44 7.05
C PHE A 220 10.39 -9.71 8.55
N TRP A 221 10.13 -10.95 8.98
CA TRP A 221 10.21 -11.29 10.40
C TRP A 221 11.63 -11.25 10.95
N LEU A 222 12.61 -11.62 10.12
CA LEU A 222 14.01 -11.50 10.48
C LEU A 222 14.40 -10.02 10.66
N ASN A 223 14.01 -9.15 9.71
CA ASN A 223 14.23 -7.71 9.82
C ASN A 223 13.54 -7.14 11.09
N ALA A 224 12.28 -7.52 11.34
CA ALA A 224 11.54 -7.09 12.52
C ALA A 224 12.22 -7.55 13.83
N PHE A 225 12.68 -8.80 13.90
CA PHE A 225 13.38 -9.33 15.07
C PHE A 225 14.68 -8.56 15.35
N PHE A 226 15.51 -8.35 14.33
CA PHE A 226 16.75 -7.58 14.47
C PHE A 226 16.48 -6.10 14.81
N PHE A 227 15.37 -5.53 14.31
CA PHE A 227 14.96 -4.18 14.69
C PHE A 227 14.55 -4.07 16.17
N PHE A 228 13.78 -5.03 16.70
CA PHE A 228 13.47 -5.07 18.13
C PHE A 228 14.73 -5.30 18.99
N ALA A 229 15.66 -6.13 18.54
CA ALA A 229 16.95 -6.32 19.20
C ALA A 229 17.79 -5.02 19.19
N PHE A 230 17.78 -4.29 18.08
CA PHE A 230 18.38 -2.96 17.97
C PHE A 230 17.78 -1.98 18.97
N LEU A 231 16.44 -1.90 19.08
CA LEU A 231 15.78 -1.03 20.05
C LEU A 231 16.15 -1.39 21.49
N ALA A 232 16.17 -2.68 21.82
CA ALA A 232 16.58 -3.14 23.15
C ALA A 232 18.04 -2.76 23.47
N LEU A 233 18.94 -2.93 22.49
CA LEU A 233 20.34 -2.55 22.62
C LEU A 233 20.53 -1.04 22.70
N PHE A 234 19.79 -0.26 21.91
CA PHE A 234 19.85 1.19 21.93
C PHE A 234 19.30 1.75 23.24
N SER A 235 18.19 1.21 23.74
CA SER A 235 17.66 1.52 25.08
C SER A 235 18.69 1.22 26.18
N TYR A 236 19.40 0.09 26.08
CA TYR A 236 20.49 -0.23 26.99
C TYR A 236 21.62 0.81 26.92
N VAL A 237 22.04 1.22 25.73
CA VAL A 237 23.08 2.26 25.54
C VAL A 237 22.65 3.62 26.09
N VAL A 238 21.39 4.02 25.90
CA VAL A 238 20.87 5.32 26.40
C VAL A 238 20.68 5.33 27.92
N MET A 239 20.28 4.20 28.52
CA MET A 239 20.04 4.09 29.95
C MET A 239 21.32 3.91 30.79
N THR A 240 22.36 3.29 30.22
CA THR A 240 23.63 3.07 30.92
C THR A 240 24.50 4.33 30.95
N GLN A 241 25.54 4.32 31.80
CA GLN A 241 26.46 5.45 31.92
C GLN A 241 27.23 5.63 30.59
N MET A 242 26.95 6.73 29.89
CA MET A 242 27.69 7.13 28.68
C MET A 242 29.07 7.65 29.06
N THR A 243 30.05 6.75 29.14
CA THR A 243 31.46 7.11 29.29
C THR A 243 32.04 7.67 27.98
N GLN A 244 33.16 8.37 28.07
CA GLN A 244 33.88 8.93 26.91
C GLN A 244 34.40 7.85 25.94
N GLN A 245 34.66 6.62 26.43
CA GLN A 245 34.98 5.49 25.56
C GLN A 245 33.72 4.86 24.99
N ILE A 246 33.73 4.63 23.67
CA ILE A 246 32.63 4.00 22.93
C ILE A 246 32.59 2.51 23.30
N SER A 247 31.49 2.09 23.92
CA SER A 247 31.26 0.69 24.27
C SER A 247 31.05 -0.17 23.02
N ILE A 248 31.34 -1.47 23.10
CA ILE A 248 31.06 -2.43 22.02
C ILE A 248 29.56 -2.40 21.65
N ALA A 249 28.68 -2.27 22.64
CA ALA A 249 27.23 -2.15 22.41
C ALA A 249 26.89 -0.91 21.57
N GLU A 250 27.55 0.22 21.83
CA GLU A 250 27.36 1.46 21.07
C GLU A 250 27.87 1.33 19.64
N TRP A 251 29.02 0.67 19.43
CA TRP A 251 29.52 0.36 18.09
C TRP A 251 28.55 -0.50 17.28
N ILE A 252 27.87 -1.46 17.91
CA ILE A 252 26.84 -2.26 17.23
C ILE A 252 25.63 -1.40 16.85
N VAL A 253 25.19 -0.49 17.72
CA VAL A 253 24.11 0.47 17.42
C VAL A 253 24.50 1.37 16.24
N VAL A 254 25.71 1.97 16.28
CA VAL A 254 26.24 2.81 15.18
C VAL A 254 26.32 2.03 13.87
N ALA A 255 26.84 0.79 13.91
CA ALA A 255 26.90 -0.07 12.73
C ALA A 255 25.50 -0.41 12.19
N THR A 256 24.51 -0.56 13.08
CA THR A 256 23.12 -0.83 12.69
C THR A 256 22.48 0.39 12.04
N VAL A 257 22.64 1.59 12.61
CA VAL A 257 22.12 2.83 12.00
C VAL A 257 22.81 3.12 10.67
N LEU A 258 24.14 2.92 10.59
CA LEU A 258 24.87 3.01 9.34
C LEU A 258 24.34 2.03 8.30
N SER A 259 24.07 0.80 8.71
CA SER A 259 23.46 -0.20 7.84
C SER A 259 22.07 0.21 7.34
N LEU A 260 21.22 0.75 8.21
CA LEU A 260 19.90 1.28 7.83
C LEU A 260 20.03 2.43 6.83
N THR A 261 20.97 3.36 7.05
CA THR A 261 21.22 4.43 6.07
C THR A 261 21.67 3.91 4.71
N THR A 262 22.50 2.87 4.66
CA THR A 262 22.89 2.29 3.37
C THR A 262 21.72 1.65 2.63
N GLU A 263 20.75 1.07 3.34
CA GLU A 263 19.52 0.57 2.72
C GLU A 263 18.65 1.72 2.19
N GLU A 264 18.49 2.81 2.94
CA GLU A 264 17.73 3.97 2.47
C GLU A 264 18.38 4.63 1.23
N ILE A 265 19.71 4.75 1.22
CA ILE A 265 20.45 5.23 0.05
C ILE A 265 20.24 4.28 -1.14
N ARG A 266 20.29 2.95 -0.93
CA ARG A 266 20.03 1.97 -1.98
C ARG A 266 18.63 2.13 -2.55
N GLN A 267 17.62 2.31 -1.70
CA GLN A 267 16.24 2.55 -2.14
C GLN A 267 16.16 3.81 -3.00
N ILE A 268 16.76 4.93 -2.60
CA ILE A 268 16.76 6.17 -3.41
C ILE A 268 17.45 5.97 -4.78
N VAL A 269 18.57 5.24 -4.81
CA VAL A 269 19.35 5.00 -6.04
C VAL A 269 18.61 4.04 -6.99
N MET A 270 18.09 2.93 -6.46
CA MET A 270 17.41 1.88 -7.20
C MET A 270 15.94 2.20 -7.50
N ALA A 271 15.33 3.16 -6.80
CA ALA A 271 13.99 3.67 -7.08
C ALA A 271 14.00 4.43 -8.42
N GLY A 272 13.74 3.69 -9.51
CA GLY A 272 13.46 4.26 -10.81
C GLY A 272 13.98 3.41 -11.96
N ASP A 273 13.06 2.70 -12.62
CA ASP A 273 13.27 2.06 -13.92
C ASP A 273 13.45 3.06 -15.09
N SER A 274 13.35 4.36 -14.83
CA SER A 274 13.61 5.38 -15.85
C SER A 274 15.08 5.80 -15.80
N GLU A 275 15.88 5.19 -16.69
CA GLU A 275 17.18 5.70 -17.11
C GLU A 275 17.01 7.18 -17.52
N GLY A 276 17.38 8.13 -16.65
CA GLY A 276 17.39 9.57 -17.01
C GLY A 276 16.73 10.56 -16.04
N LEU A 277 16.17 10.16 -14.90
CA LEU A 277 15.70 11.16 -13.91
C LEU A 277 16.85 11.68 -13.02
N SER A 278 16.97 13.02 -12.92
CA SER A 278 17.87 13.69 -11.97
C SER A 278 17.61 13.24 -10.52
N LEU A 279 18.68 13.08 -9.73
CA LEU A 279 18.64 12.61 -8.34
C LEU A 279 17.66 13.42 -7.47
N ALA A 280 17.52 14.72 -7.72
CA ALA A 280 16.58 15.58 -6.99
C ALA A 280 15.11 15.15 -7.19
N LYS A 281 14.74 14.70 -8.40
CA LYS A 281 13.38 14.21 -8.67
C LYS A 281 13.15 12.84 -8.02
N LYS A 282 14.17 11.99 -7.95
CA LYS A 282 14.10 10.71 -7.23
C LYS A 282 13.95 10.93 -5.73
N LEU A 283 14.75 11.82 -5.14
CA LEU A 283 14.65 12.17 -3.72
C LEU A 283 13.30 12.77 -3.38
N LYS A 284 12.79 13.71 -4.19
CA LYS A 284 11.45 14.28 -3.99
C LYS A 284 10.34 13.23 -4.02
N ARG A 285 10.48 12.19 -4.85
CA ARG A 285 9.54 11.07 -4.89
C ARG A 285 9.67 10.20 -3.64
N TRP A 286 10.89 9.85 -3.24
CA TRP A 286 11.13 9.07 -2.03
C TRP A 286 10.63 9.78 -0.76
N SER A 287 10.86 11.08 -0.63
CA SER A 287 10.41 11.90 0.51
C SER A 287 8.89 12.17 0.52
N SER A 288 8.14 11.71 -0.49
CA SER A 288 6.68 11.89 -0.51
C SER A 288 5.95 10.90 0.39
N GLU A 289 6.61 9.81 0.76
CA GLU A 289 6.11 8.83 1.71
C GLU A 289 6.39 9.29 3.14
N SER A 290 5.36 9.23 4.01
CA SER A 290 5.43 9.78 5.36
C SER A 290 6.49 9.12 6.25
N TRP A 291 6.68 7.80 6.10
CA TRP A 291 7.65 7.05 6.89
C TRP A 291 9.10 7.36 6.51
N ASN A 292 9.38 7.59 5.23
CA ASN A 292 10.71 7.95 4.75
C ASN A 292 11.18 9.29 5.33
N LEU A 293 10.26 10.22 5.59
CA LEU A 293 10.57 11.46 6.29
C LEU A 293 10.97 11.23 7.76
N VAL A 294 10.28 10.32 8.46
CA VAL A 294 10.60 9.94 9.84
C VAL A 294 11.98 9.25 9.90
N ASP A 295 12.28 8.37 8.94
CA ASP A 295 13.58 7.71 8.83
C ASP A 295 14.71 8.71 8.57
N LEU A 296 14.50 9.67 7.65
CA LEU A 296 15.47 10.73 7.41
C LEU A 296 15.73 11.55 8.67
N LEU A 297 14.67 11.89 9.41
CA LEU A 297 14.78 12.66 10.65
C LEU A 297 15.55 11.88 11.73
N GLY A 298 15.24 10.59 11.93
CA GLY A 298 15.95 9.74 12.89
C GLY A 298 17.42 9.57 12.54
N VAL A 299 17.73 9.30 11.27
CA VAL A 299 19.11 9.21 10.80
C VAL A 299 19.90 10.51 11.06
N LEU A 300 19.32 11.66 10.70
CA LEU A 300 19.98 12.96 10.89
C LEU A 300 20.18 13.28 12.38
N CYS A 301 19.18 13.00 13.21
CA CYS A 301 19.24 13.18 14.66
C CYS A 301 20.32 12.29 15.30
N PHE A 302 20.39 11.02 14.89
CA PHE A 302 21.42 10.07 15.36
C PHE A 302 22.84 10.55 15.04
N PHE A 303 23.12 10.92 13.78
CA PHE A 303 24.46 11.38 13.40
C PHE A 303 24.81 12.74 14.02
N ALA A 304 23.83 13.63 14.21
CA ALA A 304 24.03 14.87 14.95
C ALA A 304 24.38 14.59 16.42
N GLY A 305 23.67 13.66 17.06
CA GLY A 305 23.96 13.22 18.43
C GLY A 305 25.33 12.55 18.56
N PHE A 306 25.69 11.68 17.61
CA PHE A 306 27.00 11.04 17.56
C PHE A 306 28.11 12.09 17.35
N ALA A 307 27.91 13.07 16.47
CA ALA A 307 28.86 14.16 16.28
C ALA A 307 29.02 15.02 17.54
N ALA A 308 27.92 15.45 18.16
CA ALA A 308 27.92 16.23 19.40
C ALA A 308 28.67 15.48 20.53
N ARG A 309 28.42 14.17 20.66
CA ARG A 309 29.10 13.29 21.61
C ARG A 309 30.61 13.22 21.40
N ASN A 310 31.09 13.21 20.15
CA ASN A 310 32.52 13.14 19.84
C ASN A 310 33.23 14.50 19.94
N LEU A 311 32.49 15.60 19.81
CA LEU A 311 33.02 16.97 19.92
C LEU A 311 33.15 17.45 21.36
N GLU A 312 32.35 16.88 22.28
CA GLU A 312 32.39 17.20 23.70
C GLU A 312 33.58 16.50 24.39
N THR A 313 34.49 17.31 24.93
CA THR A 313 35.67 16.83 25.67
C THR A 313 35.37 16.56 27.15
N GLU A 314 34.14 16.83 27.62
CA GLU A 314 33.73 16.59 29.00
C GLU A 314 33.54 15.09 29.29
N GLU A 315 33.74 14.69 30.55
CA GLU A 315 33.62 13.28 30.96
C GLU A 315 32.20 12.70 30.75
N ILE A 316 31.18 13.57 30.74
CA ILE A 316 29.79 13.23 30.48
C ILE A 316 29.26 14.13 29.35
N PRO A 317 29.00 13.60 28.15
CA PRO A 317 28.51 14.42 27.04
C PRO A 317 27.01 14.73 27.21
N PHE A 318 26.70 15.96 27.62
CA PHE A 318 25.33 16.40 27.92
C PHE A 318 24.46 16.47 26.66
N TRP A 319 24.91 17.14 25.60
CA TRP A 319 24.09 17.31 24.40
C TRP A 319 23.99 16.01 23.60
N GLY A 320 25.10 15.25 23.52
CA GLY A 320 25.08 13.92 22.91
C GLY A 320 24.04 12.99 23.53
N ARG A 321 23.92 13.01 24.87
CA ARG A 321 22.91 12.23 25.60
C ARG A 321 21.48 12.69 25.31
N ILE A 322 21.23 14.00 25.26
CA ILE A 322 19.91 14.54 24.93
C ILE A 322 19.50 14.13 23.51
N PHE A 323 20.41 14.27 22.53
CA PHE A 323 20.13 13.85 21.15
C PHE A 323 19.80 12.36 21.07
N TYR A 324 20.55 11.49 21.72
CA TYR A 324 20.24 10.05 21.74
C TYR A 324 18.91 9.74 22.44
N ALA A 325 18.58 10.46 23.52
CA ALA A 325 17.32 10.28 24.24
C ALA A 325 16.11 10.77 23.44
N LEU A 326 16.26 11.79 22.61
CA LEU A 326 15.21 12.22 21.67
C LEU A 326 15.14 11.30 20.45
N ASP A 327 16.30 10.86 19.96
CA ASP A 327 16.40 10.00 18.78
C ASP A 327 15.74 8.63 19.01
N ILE A 328 15.92 8.02 20.19
CA ILE A 328 15.29 6.73 20.50
C ILE A 328 13.76 6.77 20.42
N ILE A 329 13.13 7.92 20.71
CA ILE A 329 11.68 8.11 20.54
C ILE A 329 11.28 7.95 19.07
N ILE A 330 12.07 8.51 18.14
CA ILE A 330 11.84 8.41 16.70
C ILE A 330 11.94 6.95 16.25
N TRP A 331 12.95 6.20 16.71
CA TRP A 331 13.08 4.78 16.41
C TRP A 331 11.95 3.92 17.01
N TYR A 332 11.41 4.28 18.17
CA TYR A 332 10.22 3.63 18.71
C TYR A 332 8.96 3.93 17.88
N LEU A 333 8.78 5.16 17.39
CA LEU A 333 7.69 5.48 16.47
C LEU A 333 7.78 4.67 15.18
N ARG A 334 8.99 4.33 14.72
CA ARG A 334 9.20 3.47 13.55
C ARG A 334 8.68 2.04 13.72
N VAL A 335 8.49 1.55 14.96
CA VAL A 335 7.83 0.26 15.23
C VAL A 335 6.40 0.24 14.69
N LEU A 336 5.71 1.38 14.68
CA LEU A 336 4.35 1.48 14.17
C LEU A 336 4.26 1.11 12.68
N ASP A 337 5.31 1.34 11.89
CA ASP A 337 5.35 0.91 10.50
C ASP A 337 5.40 -0.62 10.37
N ILE A 338 6.23 -1.29 11.19
CA ILE A 338 6.28 -2.77 11.23
C ILE A 338 4.93 -3.34 11.66
N LEU A 339 4.25 -2.70 12.62
CA LEU A 339 2.91 -3.09 13.05
C LEU A 339 1.87 -2.84 11.94
N SER A 340 2.07 -1.81 11.11
CA SER A 340 1.13 -1.44 10.04
C SER A 340 0.96 -2.53 8.98
N VAL A 341 1.94 -3.43 8.86
CA VAL A 341 1.90 -4.59 7.96
C VAL A 341 0.77 -5.56 8.30
N LYS A 342 0.37 -5.66 9.57
CA LYS A 342 -0.69 -6.59 9.98
C LYS A 342 -2.06 -6.08 9.53
N ASN A 343 -2.84 -6.98 8.93
CA ASN A 343 -4.26 -6.78 8.55
C ASN A 343 -5.07 -5.98 9.57
N PHE A 344 -4.90 -6.31 10.85
CA PHE A 344 -5.65 -5.68 11.92
C PHE A 344 -5.08 -4.30 12.29
N MET A 345 -3.75 -4.15 12.42
CA MET A 345 -3.12 -2.95 12.96
C MET A 345 -2.87 -1.85 11.92
N GLY A 346 -2.65 -2.21 10.65
CA GLY A 346 -2.42 -1.26 9.55
C GLY A 346 -3.46 -0.16 9.40
N PRO A 347 -4.76 -0.51 9.29
CA PRO A 347 -5.85 0.45 9.30
C PRO A 347 -5.78 1.46 10.45
N TYR A 348 -5.50 1.01 11.68
CA TYR A 348 -5.45 1.87 12.86
C TYR A 348 -4.26 2.82 12.85
N VAL A 349 -3.06 2.35 12.45
CA VAL A 349 -1.87 3.22 12.36
C VAL A 349 -2.10 4.36 11.34
N ASN A 350 -2.63 4.03 10.16
CA ASN A 350 -2.94 5.04 9.14
C ASN A 350 -4.05 6.00 9.57
N MET A 351 -5.00 5.51 10.37
CA MET A 351 -6.08 6.31 10.92
C MET A 351 -5.57 7.30 11.97
N VAL A 352 -4.71 6.86 12.90
CA VAL A 352 -4.06 7.75 13.87
C VAL A 352 -3.27 8.83 13.14
N GLY A 353 -2.49 8.48 12.10
CA GLY A 353 -1.76 9.45 11.29
C GLY A 353 -2.65 10.53 10.65
N ARG A 354 -3.85 10.16 10.17
CA ARG A 354 -4.82 11.13 9.61
C ARG A 354 -5.51 11.95 10.69
N MET A 355 -5.89 11.35 11.81
CA MET A 355 -6.49 12.05 12.94
C MET A 355 -5.54 13.06 13.56
N LEU A 356 -4.22 12.80 13.55
CA LEU A 356 -3.23 13.77 14.01
C LEU A 356 -3.25 15.05 13.17
N TRP A 357 -3.44 14.97 11.85
CA TRP A 357 -3.60 16.15 11.00
C TRP A 357 -4.87 16.95 11.31
N ASP A 358 -5.98 16.26 11.57
CA ASP A 358 -7.21 16.91 12.05
C ASP A 358 -6.98 17.59 13.42
N THR A 359 -6.19 16.93 14.28
CA THR A 359 -5.83 17.43 15.60
C THR A 359 -5.00 18.71 15.51
N VAL A 360 -4.03 18.79 14.58
CA VAL A 360 -3.22 20.01 14.38
C VAL A 360 -4.10 21.22 14.08
N THR A 361 -5.10 21.05 13.22
CA THR A 361 -6.05 22.13 12.88
C THR A 361 -6.89 22.53 14.10
N PHE A 362 -7.33 21.55 14.90
CA PHE A 362 -8.05 21.81 16.15
C PHE A 362 -7.16 22.45 17.22
N THR A 363 -5.89 22.08 17.32
CA THR A 363 -4.93 22.67 18.27
C THR A 363 -4.77 24.17 18.05
N VAL A 364 -4.87 24.65 16.79
CA VAL A 364 -4.91 26.09 16.51
C VAL A 364 -6.13 26.77 17.14
N LEU A 365 -7.31 26.14 17.04
CA LEU A 365 -8.52 26.66 17.69
C LEU A 365 -8.36 26.65 19.22
N LEU A 366 -7.85 25.56 19.80
CA LEU A 366 -7.59 25.45 21.24
C LEU A 366 -6.60 26.51 21.72
N PHE A 367 -5.54 26.76 20.95
CA PHE A 367 -4.50 27.73 21.27
C PHE A 367 -5.04 29.15 21.45
N VAL A 368 -6.08 29.55 20.70
CA VAL A 368 -6.75 30.86 20.86
C VAL A 368 -7.37 30.99 22.26
N PHE A 369 -8.09 29.97 22.72
CA PHE A 369 -8.75 30.00 24.03
C PHE A 369 -7.73 29.88 25.18
N VAL A 370 -6.73 29.02 25.04
CA VAL A 370 -5.61 28.86 26.00
C VAL A 370 -4.91 30.20 26.19
N THR A 371 -4.56 30.88 25.10
CA THR A 371 -3.85 32.18 25.15
C THR A 371 -4.73 33.27 25.76
N ALA A 372 -6.01 33.35 25.37
CA ALA A 372 -6.93 34.37 25.87
C ALA A 372 -7.09 34.29 27.40
N TYR A 373 -7.32 33.08 27.93
CA TYR A 373 -7.43 32.87 29.37
C TYR A 373 -6.08 33.00 30.08
N GLY A 374 -4.98 32.48 29.51
CA GLY A 374 -3.64 32.57 30.09
C GLY A 374 -3.18 34.02 30.29
N VAL A 375 -3.39 34.88 29.29
CA VAL A 375 -3.06 36.31 29.40
C VAL A 375 -3.96 37.00 30.42
N ALA A 376 -5.27 36.75 30.39
CA ALA A 376 -6.21 37.40 31.31
C ALA A 376 -5.98 37.01 32.77
N SER A 377 -5.80 35.72 33.06
CA SER A 377 -5.55 35.22 34.42
C SER A 377 -4.23 35.74 34.99
N ARG A 378 -3.13 35.69 34.22
CA ARG A 378 -1.82 36.18 34.66
C ARG A 378 -1.78 37.69 34.86
N ALA A 379 -2.46 38.46 34.00
CA ALA A 379 -2.56 39.90 34.14
C ALA A 379 -3.32 40.33 35.42
N ILE A 380 -4.30 39.53 35.85
CA ILE A 380 -5.08 39.79 37.08
C ILE A 380 -4.31 39.37 38.33
N LEU A 381 -3.65 38.20 38.32
CA LEU A 381 -2.95 37.66 39.49
C LEU A 381 -1.62 38.37 39.80
N HIS A 382 -0.89 38.80 38.77
CA HIS A 382 0.44 39.42 38.93
C HIS A 382 0.52 40.77 38.20
N PRO A 383 -0.11 41.83 38.73
CA PRO A 383 -0.05 43.16 38.15
C PRO A 383 1.39 43.69 38.17
N ASN A 384 1.79 44.38 37.09
CA ASN A 384 3.09 45.04 36.94
C ASN A 384 4.32 44.12 36.96
N LYS A 385 4.17 42.80 36.76
CA LYS A 385 5.30 41.89 36.57
C LYS A 385 6.00 42.19 35.23
N GLU A 386 7.32 42.34 35.25
CA GLU A 386 8.11 42.55 34.03
C GLU A 386 8.00 41.33 33.09
N LEU A 387 7.87 41.62 31.79
CA LEU A 387 7.82 40.61 30.75
C LEU A 387 9.21 39.99 30.57
N SER A 388 9.38 38.77 31.07
CA SER A 388 10.56 37.93 30.82
C SER A 388 10.18 36.73 29.96
N LEU A 389 11.15 36.02 29.38
CA LEU A 389 10.88 34.79 28.62
C LEU A 389 10.17 33.72 29.46
N ASN A 390 10.37 33.73 30.78
CA ASN A 390 9.70 32.84 31.73
C ASN A 390 8.19 33.14 31.85
N SER A 391 7.77 34.38 31.54
CA SER A 391 6.36 34.76 31.54
C SER A 391 5.56 34.02 30.44
N ALA A 392 6.22 33.57 29.36
CA ALA A 392 5.56 32.78 28.32
C ALA A 392 5.16 31.38 28.83
N GLU A 393 6.01 30.74 29.63
CA GLU A 393 5.70 29.46 30.27
C GLU A 393 4.47 29.60 31.20
N GLU A 394 4.39 30.70 31.94
CA GLU A 394 3.27 30.99 32.83
C GLU A 394 1.93 31.21 32.11
N ILE A 395 1.98 31.83 30.92
CA ILE A 395 0.81 32.15 30.10
C ILE A 395 0.30 30.91 29.35
N PHE A 396 1.18 30.04 28.86
CA PHE A 396 0.77 28.91 28.02
C PHE A 396 0.68 27.58 28.78
N SER A 397 1.66 27.26 29.63
CA SER A 397 1.77 25.93 30.24
C SER A 397 0.68 25.66 31.27
N TYR A 398 0.40 26.60 32.17
CA TYR A 398 -0.62 26.38 33.22
C TYR A 398 -2.03 26.18 32.63
N PRO A 399 -2.56 27.09 31.78
CA PRO A 399 -3.84 26.85 31.12
C PRO A 399 -3.92 25.54 30.33
N TYR A 400 -2.82 25.12 29.70
CA TYR A 400 -2.76 23.87 28.95
C TYR A 400 -2.96 22.65 29.86
N TRP A 401 -2.20 22.56 30.96
CA TRP A 401 -2.31 21.48 31.93
C TRP A 401 -3.68 21.45 32.64
N GLN A 402 -4.31 22.61 32.84
CA GLN A 402 -5.66 22.72 33.40
C GLN A 402 -6.74 22.01 32.57
N ILE A 403 -6.60 21.93 31.24
CA ILE A 403 -7.52 21.17 30.38
C ILE A 403 -7.52 19.69 30.77
N PHE A 404 -6.35 19.16 31.13
CA PHE A 404 -6.16 17.76 31.52
C PHE A 404 -6.47 17.47 32.99
N GLY A 405 -6.87 18.49 33.77
CA GLY A 405 -7.36 18.34 35.14
C GLY A 405 -6.40 18.81 36.24
N GLU A 406 -5.20 19.26 35.91
CA GLU A 406 -4.27 19.84 36.89
C GLU A 406 -4.61 21.32 37.11
N LEU A 407 -5.31 21.64 38.19
CA LEU A 407 -5.87 22.98 38.40
C LEU A 407 -4.87 24.02 38.93
N PHE A 408 -3.75 23.60 39.54
CA PHE A 408 -2.77 24.48 40.19
C PHE A 408 -3.43 25.49 41.15
N MET A 409 -4.28 24.98 42.04
CA MET A 409 -5.01 25.83 43.00
C MET A 409 -4.06 26.61 43.93
N GLU A 410 -2.89 26.04 44.24
CA GLU A 410 -1.86 26.65 45.09
C GLU A 410 -1.20 27.85 44.41
N GLU A 411 -0.92 27.76 43.10
CA GLU A 411 -0.33 28.86 42.33
C GLU A 411 -1.34 29.97 41.98
N ILE A 412 -2.64 29.65 41.95
CA ILE A 412 -3.70 30.66 41.71
C ILE A 412 -4.03 31.43 42.98
N LEU A 413 -3.71 30.90 44.17
CA LEU A 413 -3.87 31.60 45.44
C LEU A 413 -2.91 32.80 45.50
N PRO A 414 -3.41 34.04 45.40
CA PRO A 414 -2.55 35.21 45.46
C PRO A 414 -2.04 35.47 46.89
N ASP A 415 -0.84 36.02 47.01
CA ASP A 415 -0.35 36.56 48.28
C ASP A 415 -1.11 37.87 48.59
N CYS A 416 -2.02 37.82 49.56
CA CYS A 416 -2.85 38.95 49.97
C CYS A 416 -2.21 39.83 51.06
N SER A 417 -0.89 39.78 51.23
CA SER A 417 -0.20 40.69 52.15
C SER A 417 -0.33 42.15 51.69
N VAL A 418 -0.44 43.07 52.66
CA VAL A 418 -0.70 44.51 52.41
C VAL A 418 0.41 45.18 51.60
N ASP A 419 1.61 44.60 51.59
CA ASP A 419 2.80 45.11 50.89
C ASP A 419 2.85 44.72 49.39
N THR A 420 1.88 43.94 48.91
CA THR A 420 1.80 43.50 47.50
C THR A 420 0.95 44.45 46.65
N PRO A 421 1.21 44.54 45.33
CA PRO A 421 0.43 45.39 44.42
C PRO A 421 -1.05 44.98 44.29
N LEU A 422 -1.43 43.79 44.76
CA LEU A 422 -2.81 43.29 44.75
C LEU A 422 -3.60 43.74 46.00
N GLY A 423 -2.91 43.96 47.13
CA GLY A 423 -3.43 44.63 48.33
C GLY A 423 -4.86 44.26 48.72
N GLN A 424 -5.75 45.28 48.81
CA GLN A 424 -7.16 45.11 49.17
C GLN A 424 -8.04 44.44 48.08
N HIS A 425 -7.57 44.38 46.83
CA HIS A 425 -8.32 43.80 45.70
C HIS A 425 -8.01 42.31 45.47
N CYS A 426 -7.24 41.71 46.37
CA CYS A 426 -6.78 40.33 46.29
C CYS A 426 -7.94 39.31 46.22
N GLU A 427 -8.91 39.40 47.12
CA GLU A 427 -10.07 38.49 47.15
C GLU A 427 -10.93 38.63 45.88
N THR A 428 -11.09 39.87 45.39
CA THR A 428 -11.86 40.13 44.16
C THR A 428 -11.14 39.61 42.92
N ALA A 429 -9.81 39.77 42.84
CA ALA A 429 -9.00 39.26 41.75
C ALA A 429 -9.04 37.72 41.70
N TYR A 430 -8.87 37.07 42.85
CA TYR A 430 -8.99 35.61 42.98
C TYR A 430 -10.37 35.10 42.54
N ALA A 431 -11.46 35.73 43.02
CA ALA A 431 -12.82 35.36 42.64
C ALA A 431 -13.08 35.51 41.13
N VAL A 432 -12.58 36.59 40.51
CA VAL A 432 -12.69 36.81 39.07
C VAL A 432 -11.92 35.75 38.29
N VAL A 433 -10.68 35.44 38.70
CA VAL A 433 -9.87 34.41 38.03
C VAL A 433 -10.50 33.03 38.15
N LEU A 434 -11.04 32.67 39.33
CA LEU A 434 -11.79 31.42 39.50
C LEU A 434 -13.03 31.36 38.60
N LEU A 435 -13.75 32.47 38.44
CA LEU A 435 -14.91 32.54 37.55
C LEU A 435 -14.50 32.37 36.08
N ILE A 436 -13.46 33.07 35.64
CA ILE A 436 -12.95 32.94 34.27
C ILE A 436 -12.40 31.53 34.04
N MET A 437 -11.71 30.94 35.02
CA MET A 437 -11.24 29.55 34.97
C MET A 437 -12.40 28.57 34.83
N ALA A 438 -13.49 28.74 35.60
CA ALA A 438 -14.66 27.89 35.49
C ALA A 438 -15.31 27.96 34.09
N VAL A 439 -15.41 29.17 33.52
CA VAL A 439 -15.92 29.37 32.15
C VAL A 439 -14.97 28.75 31.11
N TYR A 440 -13.65 28.94 31.27
CA TYR A 440 -12.62 28.36 30.42
C TYR A 440 -12.69 26.84 30.40
N LEU A 441 -12.75 26.19 31.57
CA LEU A 441 -12.84 24.74 31.69
C LEU A 441 -14.16 24.21 31.13
N LEU A 442 -15.26 24.94 31.29
CA LEU A 442 -16.54 24.56 30.68
C LEU A 442 -16.42 24.58 29.15
N ILE A 443 -15.87 25.64 28.56
CA ILE A 443 -15.71 25.73 27.10
C ILE A 443 -14.72 24.68 26.60
N ALA A 444 -13.54 24.56 27.23
CA ALA A 444 -12.51 23.62 26.81
C ALA A 444 -12.96 22.17 26.94
N ASN A 445 -13.49 21.77 28.09
CA ASN A 445 -13.76 20.35 28.37
C ASN A 445 -15.16 19.91 27.92
N VAL A 446 -16.18 20.76 28.04
CA VAL A 446 -17.54 20.39 27.64
C VAL A 446 -17.79 20.64 26.15
N LEU A 447 -17.22 21.69 25.57
CA LEU A 447 -17.46 22.03 24.17
C LEU A 447 -16.32 21.57 23.27
N LEU A 448 -15.08 22.05 23.48
CA LEU A 448 -13.98 21.84 22.54
C LEU A 448 -13.51 20.37 22.51
N LEU A 449 -13.27 19.73 23.65
CA LEU A 449 -12.87 18.32 23.69
C LEU A 449 -13.93 17.39 23.09
N ASN A 450 -15.22 17.64 23.38
CA ASN A 450 -16.31 16.85 22.80
C ASN A 450 -16.45 17.06 21.28
N LEU A 451 -16.16 18.27 20.79
CA LEU A 451 -16.08 18.53 19.35
C LEU A 451 -14.91 17.78 18.71
N LEU A 452 -13.73 17.74 19.36
CA LEU A 452 -12.58 16.97 18.88
C LEU A 452 -12.91 15.48 18.79
N ILE A 453 -13.57 14.92 19.80
CA ILE A 453 -14.05 13.52 19.79
C ILE A 453 -15.02 13.30 18.62
N ALA A 454 -15.93 14.24 18.34
CA ALA A 454 -16.84 14.13 17.21
C ALA A 454 -16.13 14.15 15.85
N ILE A 455 -15.11 15.00 15.69
CA ILE A 455 -14.26 15.03 14.48
C ILE A 455 -13.51 13.70 14.32
N PHE A 456 -12.91 13.19 15.40
CA PHE A 456 -12.26 11.88 15.39
C PHE A 456 -13.24 10.76 15.00
N ASN A 457 -14.46 10.74 15.52
CA ASN A 457 -15.45 9.72 15.14
C ASN A 457 -15.85 9.79 13.66
N ASN A 458 -15.96 10.99 13.09
CA ASN A 458 -16.24 11.19 11.66
C ASN A 458 -15.07 10.71 10.79
N THR A 459 -13.84 11.09 11.14
CA THR A 459 -12.63 10.65 10.43
C THR A 459 -12.42 9.14 10.59
N PHE A 460 -12.63 8.58 11.78
CA PHE A 460 -12.59 7.14 12.05
C PHE A 460 -13.48 6.38 11.06
N SER A 461 -14.74 6.79 10.96
CA SER A 461 -15.75 6.12 10.13
C SER A 461 -15.40 6.19 8.64
N LYS A 462 -14.92 7.34 8.15
CA LYS A 462 -14.50 7.51 6.74
C LYS A 462 -13.23 6.73 6.40
N VAL A 463 -12.28 6.68 7.32
CA VAL A 463 -11.00 5.98 7.10
C VAL A 463 -11.24 4.47 7.13
N ILE A 464 -12.02 3.96 8.09
CA ILE A 464 -12.25 2.51 8.20
C ILE A 464 -13.01 1.93 7.01
N GLU A 465 -13.94 2.70 6.41
CA GLU A 465 -14.69 2.29 5.21
C GLU A 465 -13.76 1.95 4.04
N ASN A 466 -12.67 2.71 3.87
CA ASN A 466 -11.69 2.51 2.80
C ASN A 466 -10.42 1.76 3.24
N ALA A 467 -10.26 1.50 4.55
CA ALA A 467 -9.01 1.01 5.11
C ALA A 467 -8.64 -0.39 4.63
N ASN A 468 -9.63 -1.25 4.37
CA ASN A 468 -9.37 -2.59 3.88
C ASN A 468 -8.74 -2.59 2.48
N GLU A 469 -9.20 -1.72 1.58
CA GLU A 469 -8.62 -1.62 0.24
C GLU A 469 -7.23 -0.96 0.28
N ILE A 470 -7.07 0.08 1.08
CA ILE A 470 -5.78 0.76 1.28
C ILE A 470 -4.76 -0.20 1.89
N TRP A 471 -5.13 -0.97 2.92
CA TRP A 471 -4.25 -1.95 3.54
C TRP A 471 -3.81 -3.03 2.53
N LYS A 472 -4.73 -3.52 1.70
CA LYS A 472 -4.42 -4.47 0.63
C LYS A 472 -3.45 -3.90 -0.41
N PHE A 473 -3.52 -2.60 -0.69
CA PHE A 473 -2.58 -1.89 -1.55
C PHE A 473 -1.20 -1.74 -0.88
N HIS A 474 -1.12 -1.29 0.38
CA HIS A 474 0.15 -1.22 1.11
C HIS A 474 0.81 -2.60 1.27
N ARG A 475 0.00 -3.67 1.41
CA ARG A 475 0.51 -5.04 1.39
C ARG A 475 1.24 -5.36 0.09
N TYR A 476 0.74 -4.90 -1.06
CA TYR A 476 1.44 -5.07 -2.33
C TYR A 476 2.81 -4.39 -2.30
N GLU A 477 2.86 -3.13 -1.86
CA GLU A 477 4.10 -2.35 -1.80
C GLU A 477 5.14 -3.02 -0.89
N LEU A 478 4.71 -3.48 0.29
CA LEU A 478 5.54 -4.23 1.22
C LEU A 478 6.09 -5.52 0.60
N ILE A 479 5.24 -6.32 -0.05
CA ILE A 479 5.68 -7.59 -0.67
C ILE A 479 6.71 -7.31 -1.75
N MET A 480 6.49 -6.29 -2.57
CA MET A 480 7.44 -5.88 -3.60
C MET A 480 8.76 -5.44 -3.01
N GLU A 481 8.72 -4.60 -1.99
CA GLU A 481 9.90 -4.09 -1.31
C GLU A 481 10.74 -5.23 -0.71
N TYR A 482 10.12 -6.14 0.05
CA TYR A 482 10.82 -7.27 0.66
C TYR A 482 11.25 -8.34 -0.36
N SER A 483 10.62 -8.39 -1.53
CA SER A 483 11.09 -9.24 -2.63
C SER A 483 12.45 -8.76 -3.19
N GLU A 484 12.67 -7.44 -3.21
CA GLU A 484 13.88 -6.80 -3.74
C GLU A 484 14.98 -6.63 -2.69
N ARG A 485 14.63 -6.57 -1.39
CA ARG A 485 15.59 -6.47 -0.28
C ARG A 485 16.54 -7.69 -0.21
N PRO A 486 17.81 -7.49 0.20
CA PRO A 486 18.73 -8.61 0.45
C PRO A 486 18.23 -9.51 1.59
N CYS A 487 18.72 -10.74 1.65
CA CYS A 487 18.22 -11.75 2.60
C CYS A 487 18.72 -11.53 4.05
N LEU A 488 19.81 -10.79 4.24
CA LEU A 488 20.35 -10.53 5.57
C LEU A 488 19.64 -9.33 6.21
N PRO A 489 19.47 -9.32 7.54
CA PRO A 489 18.97 -8.17 8.29
C PRO A 489 20.11 -7.20 8.65
N PRO A 490 19.81 -5.92 8.94
CA PRO A 490 20.77 -5.00 9.57
C PRO A 490 21.28 -5.58 10.91
N PRO A 491 22.59 -5.49 11.25
CA PRO A 491 23.70 -4.77 10.61
C PRO A 491 24.46 -5.57 9.51
N LEU A 492 24.15 -6.84 9.31
CA LEU A 492 24.89 -7.74 8.41
C LEU A 492 24.68 -7.41 6.92
N THR A 493 23.67 -6.61 6.61
CA THR A 493 23.41 -6.06 5.27
C THR A 493 24.55 -5.22 4.71
N LEU A 494 25.36 -4.58 5.56
CA LEU A 494 26.53 -3.80 5.10
C LEU A 494 27.46 -4.64 4.21
N ILE A 495 27.72 -5.90 4.59
CA ILE A 495 28.59 -6.81 3.84
C ILE A 495 27.96 -7.14 2.47
N MET A 496 26.64 -7.33 2.42
CA MET A 496 25.93 -7.60 1.17
C MET A 496 25.95 -6.41 0.24
N HIS A 497 25.73 -5.19 0.73
CA HIS A 497 25.81 -3.97 -0.09
C HIS A 497 27.19 -3.73 -0.65
N VAL A 498 28.23 -3.96 0.15
CA VAL A 498 29.62 -3.90 -0.33
C VAL A 498 29.82 -4.91 -1.47
N SER A 499 29.34 -6.15 -1.32
CA SER A 499 29.44 -7.16 -2.39
C SER A 499 28.63 -6.80 -3.65
N MET A 500 27.46 -6.18 -3.49
CA MET A 500 26.62 -5.72 -4.60
C MET A 500 27.24 -4.52 -5.32
N MET A 501 27.83 -3.58 -4.59
CA MET A 501 28.55 -2.45 -5.13
C MET A 501 29.77 -2.90 -5.93
N ILE A 502 30.54 -3.88 -5.42
CA ILE A 502 31.66 -4.49 -6.15
C ILE A 502 31.16 -5.16 -7.43
N ARG A 503 30.08 -5.95 -7.38
CA ARG A 503 29.48 -6.55 -8.59
C ARG A 503 29.00 -5.50 -9.59
N TRP A 504 28.37 -4.42 -9.12
CA TRP A 504 27.92 -3.33 -9.97
C TRP A 504 29.10 -2.62 -10.64
N LEU A 505 30.17 -2.33 -9.91
CA LEU A 505 31.41 -1.77 -10.47
C LEU A 505 32.01 -2.71 -11.53
N VAL A 506 32.08 -4.01 -11.24
CA VAL A 506 32.56 -5.02 -12.20
C VAL A 506 31.66 -5.06 -13.44
N TYR A 507 30.34 -5.08 -13.31
CA TYR A 507 29.41 -5.08 -14.45
C TYR A 507 29.45 -3.78 -15.26
N SER A 508 29.62 -2.63 -14.60
CA SER A 508 29.77 -1.33 -15.25
C SER A 508 31.09 -1.22 -16.01
N VAL A 509 32.16 -1.83 -15.51
CA VAL A 509 33.48 -1.87 -16.16
C VAL A 509 33.50 -2.91 -17.30
N CYS A 510 32.83 -4.06 -17.11
CA CYS A 510 32.77 -5.14 -18.10
C CYS A 510 31.63 -5.02 -19.11
N ASN A 511 30.78 -3.97 -19.02
CA ASN A 511 29.65 -3.69 -19.89
C ASN A 511 28.67 -4.88 -20.08
N VAL A 512 28.52 -5.70 -19.04
CA VAL A 512 27.60 -6.84 -19.04
C VAL A 512 26.25 -6.38 -18.49
N LYS A 513 25.17 -6.60 -19.26
CA LYS A 513 23.81 -6.28 -18.80
C LYS A 513 23.44 -7.18 -17.62
N ALA A 514 23.29 -6.60 -16.44
CA ALA A 514 22.77 -7.31 -15.28
C ALA A 514 21.30 -7.70 -15.50
N LYS A 515 20.98 -8.99 -15.37
CA LYS A 515 19.60 -9.47 -15.44
C LYS A 515 18.88 -9.05 -14.15
N LYS A 516 17.98 -8.06 -14.24
CA LYS A 516 17.19 -7.60 -13.09
C LYS A 516 16.19 -8.68 -12.67
N ASN A 517 16.15 -8.99 -11.38
CA ASN A 517 15.16 -9.89 -10.76
C ASN A 517 13.80 -9.18 -10.63
N THR A 518 13.13 -8.88 -11.74
CA THR A 518 11.76 -8.34 -11.71
C THR A 518 10.73 -9.48 -11.75
N MET A 519 9.50 -9.25 -11.25
CA MET A 519 8.36 -10.17 -11.37
C MET A 519 7.80 -10.21 -12.81
N LYS A 520 8.67 -10.29 -13.81
CA LYS A 520 8.30 -10.39 -15.20
C LYS A 520 8.52 -11.83 -15.64
N ILE A 521 7.49 -12.42 -16.20
CA ILE A 521 7.60 -13.70 -16.87
C ILE A 521 7.65 -13.36 -18.35
N GLU A 522 8.75 -13.69 -19.00
CA GLU A 522 8.85 -13.72 -20.45
C GLU A 522 8.14 -15.00 -20.90
N LEU A 523 7.04 -14.84 -21.64
CA LEU A 523 6.31 -15.95 -22.24
C LEU A 523 6.76 -16.12 -23.69
N ASP A 524 6.74 -17.36 -24.16
CA ASP A 524 6.92 -17.70 -25.58
C ASP A 524 5.72 -17.21 -26.41
N ASP A 525 5.91 -17.02 -27.72
CA ASP A 525 4.89 -16.43 -28.61
C ASP A 525 3.59 -17.27 -28.63
N ASP A 526 3.72 -18.60 -28.61
CA ASP A 526 2.58 -19.53 -28.53
C ASP A 526 1.79 -19.36 -27.22
N ALA A 527 2.50 -19.13 -26.12
CA ALA A 527 1.90 -18.96 -24.80
C ALA A 527 1.22 -17.58 -24.66
N ILE A 528 1.79 -16.54 -25.28
CA ILE A 528 1.17 -15.21 -25.39
C ILE A 528 -0.12 -15.29 -26.21
N GLN A 529 -0.12 -16.03 -27.32
CA GLN A 529 -1.32 -16.20 -28.15
C GLN A 529 -2.42 -16.92 -27.37
N LEU A 530 -2.08 -17.95 -26.61
CA LEU A 530 -3.04 -18.68 -25.77
C LEU A 530 -3.63 -17.79 -24.66
N LEU A 531 -2.79 -16.96 -24.04
CA LEU A 531 -3.23 -16.00 -23.03
C LEU A 531 -4.17 -14.93 -23.61
N ARG A 532 -3.90 -14.45 -24.84
CA ARG A 532 -4.80 -13.52 -25.55
C ARG A 532 -6.16 -14.15 -25.84
N THR A 533 -6.19 -15.40 -26.30
CA THR A 533 -7.47 -16.10 -26.53
C THR A 533 -8.29 -16.30 -25.25
N PHE A 534 -7.61 -16.53 -24.12
CA PHE A 534 -8.26 -16.58 -22.81
C PHE A 534 -8.86 -15.23 -22.42
N GLU A 535 -8.10 -14.14 -22.58
CA GLU A 535 -8.58 -12.79 -22.29
C GLU A 535 -9.78 -12.40 -23.17
N ASP A 536 -9.74 -12.73 -24.47
CA ASP A 536 -10.84 -12.48 -25.40
C ASP A 536 -12.12 -13.23 -24.98
N GLU A 537 -12.03 -14.50 -24.57
CA GLU A 537 -13.19 -15.24 -24.05
C GLU A 537 -13.74 -14.62 -22.76
N CYS A 538 -12.87 -14.15 -21.86
CA CYS A 538 -13.30 -13.44 -20.64
C CYS A 538 -14.07 -12.16 -20.98
N VAL A 539 -13.59 -11.38 -21.96
CA VAL A 539 -14.25 -10.15 -22.41
C VAL A 539 -15.61 -10.47 -23.04
N GLU A 540 -15.69 -11.49 -23.89
CA GLU A 540 -16.96 -11.92 -24.50
C GLU A 540 -17.96 -12.40 -23.44
N ASN A 541 -17.51 -13.21 -22.48
CA ASN A 541 -18.34 -13.67 -21.37
C ASN A 541 -18.85 -12.51 -20.52
N TYR A 542 -17.98 -11.55 -20.19
CA TYR A 542 -18.32 -10.35 -19.45
C TYR A 542 -19.39 -9.51 -20.19
N LEU A 543 -19.16 -9.21 -21.47
CA LEU A 543 -20.10 -8.42 -22.28
C LEU A 543 -21.45 -9.13 -22.43
N ARG A 544 -21.43 -10.46 -22.59
CA ARG A 544 -22.65 -11.28 -22.63
C ARG A 544 -23.41 -11.18 -21.31
N GLN A 545 -22.75 -11.36 -20.16
CA GLN A 545 -23.41 -11.24 -18.85
C GLN A 545 -23.98 -9.84 -18.62
N GLN A 546 -23.23 -8.79 -18.98
CA GLN A 546 -23.71 -7.41 -18.88
C GLN A 546 -24.97 -7.20 -19.73
N SER A 547 -24.98 -7.68 -20.97
CA SER A 547 -26.15 -7.57 -21.86
C SER A 547 -27.37 -8.32 -21.31
N LEU A 548 -27.17 -9.48 -20.67
CA LEU A 548 -28.23 -10.24 -20.03
C LEU A 548 -28.78 -9.51 -18.80
N HIS A 549 -27.91 -8.90 -17.99
CA HIS A 549 -28.32 -8.12 -16.83
C HIS A 549 -29.10 -6.86 -17.22
N GLU A 550 -28.63 -6.12 -18.24
CA GLU A 550 -29.35 -4.97 -18.80
C GLU A 550 -30.72 -5.36 -19.35
N GLN A 551 -30.79 -6.49 -20.06
CA GLN A 551 -32.06 -7.06 -20.50
C GLN A 551 -32.97 -7.39 -19.31
N ALA A 552 -32.48 -8.10 -18.30
CA ALA A 552 -33.26 -8.50 -17.12
C ALA A 552 -33.73 -7.31 -16.25
N SER A 553 -33.11 -6.14 -16.37
CA SER A 553 -33.48 -4.94 -15.62
C SER A 553 -34.90 -4.45 -15.98
N LEU A 554 -35.58 -3.78 -15.04
CA LEU A 554 -36.92 -3.22 -15.28
C LEU A 554 -36.94 -2.29 -16.49
N ALA A 555 -35.92 -1.43 -16.64
CA ALA A 555 -35.79 -0.55 -17.78
C ALA A 555 -35.66 -1.33 -19.11
N GLY A 556 -34.83 -2.37 -19.13
CA GLY A 556 -34.66 -3.22 -20.31
C GLY A 556 -35.89 -4.07 -20.63
N MET A 557 -36.66 -4.49 -19.62
CA MET A 557 -37.95 -5.15 -19.81
C MET A 557 -38.99 -4.19 -20.38
N VAL A 558 -39.10 -2.99 -19.81
CA VAL A 558 -40.03 -1.94 -20.27
C VAL A 558 -39.72 -1.54 -21.71
N GLN A 559 -38.45 -1.33 -22.04
CA GLN A 559 -38.03 -1.00 -23.40
C GLN A 559 -38.38 -2.12 -24.38
N ARG A 560 -38.13 -3.40 -24.03
CA ARG A 560 -38.51 -4.53 -24.88
C ARG A 560 -40.03 -4.68 -25.03
N THR A 561 -40.81 -4.40 -23.99
CA THR A 561 -42.28 -4.37 -24.12
C THR A 561 -42.75 -3.22 -24.97
N SER A 562 -42.09 -2.06 -24.90
CA SER A 562 -42.35 -0.91 -25.77
C SER A 562 -42.05 -1.25 -27.22
N ASP A 563 -40.86 -1.77 -27.52
CA ASP A 563 -40.45 -2.15 -28.87
C ASP A 563 -41.39 -3.22 -29.46
N ARG A 564 -41.82 -4.19 -28.63
CA ARG A 564 -42.83 -5.19 -29.03
C ARG A 564 -44.20 -4.58 -29.27
N MET A 565 -44.62 -3.63 -28.45
CA MET A 565 -45.87 -2.91 -28.62
C MET A 565 -45.86 -2.11 -29.91
N ASP A 566 -44.79 -1.38 -30.20
CA ASP A 566 -44.61 -0.62 -31.45
C ASP A 566 -44.57 -1.53 -32.68
N SER A 567 -43.89 -2.68 -32.58
CA SER A 567 -43.92 -3.71 -33.63
C SER A 567 -45.33 -4.29 -33.85
N ASN A 568 -46.10 -4.49 -32.78
CA ASN A 568 -47.47 -4.99 -32.89
C ASN A 568 -48.41 -3.93 -33.48
N VAL A 569 -48.26 -2.66 -33.08
CA VAL A 569 -49.04 -1.54 -33.61
C VAL A 569 -48.79 -1.38 -35.10
N SER A 570 -47.52 -1.34 -35.54
CA SER A 570 -47.19 -1.26 -36.98
C SER A 570 -47.74 -2.45 -37.78
N HIS A 571 -47.73 -3.66 -37.21
CA HIS A 571 -48.34 -4.83 -37.84
C HIS A 571 -49.87 -4.71 -37.95
N LEU A 572 -50.54 -4.16 -36.92
CA LEU A 572 -51.98 -3.88 -36.95
C LEU A 572 -52.35 -2.81 -37.98
N GLU A 573 -51.54 -1.76 -38.13
CA GLU A 573 -51.74 -0.74 -39.16
C GLU A 573 -51.61 -1.33 -40.57
N GLN A 574 -50.62 -2.20 -40.80
CA GLN A 574 -50.47 -2.91 -42.08
C GLN A 574 -51.68 -3.81 -42.37
N LEU A 575 -52.20 -4.51 -41.37
CA LEU A 575 -53.41 -5.33 -41.50
C LEU A 575 -54.63 -4.47 -41.81
N GLN A 576 -54.81 -3.33 -41.13
CA GLN A 576 -55.90 -2.39 -41.42
C GLN A 576 -55.81 -1.82 -42.83
N MET A 577 -54.61 -1.47 -43.30
CA MET A 577 -54.40 -1.02 -44.67
C MET A 577 -54.72 -2.11 -45.70
N SER A 578 -54.31 -3.36 -45.42
CA SER A 578 -54.63 -4.52 -46.26
C SER A 578 -56.13 -4.80 -46.30
N GLU A 579 -56.81 -4.75 -45.15
CA GLU A 579 -58.26 -4.91 -45.07
C GLU A 579 -59.00 -3.79 -45.81
N ALA A 580 -58.55 -2.54 -45.67
CA ALA A 580 -59.10 -1.41 -46.39
C ALA A 580 -58.93 -1.57 -47.92
N ASP A 581 -57.76 -2.04 -48.38
CA ASP A 581 -57.51 -2.28 -49.80
C ASP A 581 -58.37 -3.43 -50.35
N THR A 582 -58.45 -4.56 -49.63
CA THR A 582 -59.31 -5.69 -50.02
C THR A 582 -60.79 -5.29 -50.05
N ARG A 583 -61.28 -4.53 -49.06
CA ARG A 583 -62.65 -3.97 -49.09
C ARG A 583 -62.88 -3.03 -50.27
N ARG A 584 -61.90 -2.20 -50.64
CA ARG A 584 -61.99 -1.35 -51.85
C ARG A 584 -62.08 -2.18 -53.12
N ARG A 585 -61.26 -3.22 -53.25
CA ARG A 585 -61.31 -4.15 -54.40
C ARG A 585 -62.65 -4.87 -54.50
N LEU A 586 -63.19 -5.34 -53.37
CA LEU A 586 -64.52 -5.97 -53.34
C LEU A 586 -65.64 -5.01 -53.73
N LYS A 587 -65.59 -3.73 -53.30
CA LYS A 587 -66.56 -2.72 -53.72
C LYS A 587 -66.50 -2.43 -55.22
N MET A 588 -65.31 -2.38 -55.81
CA MET A 588 -65.13 -2.20 -57.26
C MET A 588 -65.70 -3.37 -58.08
N LEU A 589 -65.62 -4.59 -57.54
CA LEU A 589 -66.19 -5.80 -58.18
C LEU A 589 -67.72 -5.89 -58.04
N GLY A 590 -68.31 -5.23 -57.05
CA GLY A 590 -69.76 -5.20 -56.83
C GLY A 590 -70.50 -4.07 -57.54
N SER A 591 -69.78 -3.14 -58.21
CA SER A 591 -70.35 -1.97 -58.90
C SER A 591 -70.40 -2.11 -60.43
N THR A 592 -70.16 -3.30 -60.97
CA THR A 592 -70.40 -3.71 -62.36
C THR A 592 -71.59 -4.62 -62.43
#